data_AF-A0A098MFW2-F1
#
_entry.id   AF-A0A098MFW2-F1
#
_cell.length_a   1.000
_cell.length_b   1.000
_cell.length_c   1.000
_cell.angle_alpha   90.00
_cell.angle_beta   90.00
_cell.angle_gamma   90.00
#
_symmetry.space_group_name_H-M   'P 1'
#
loop_
_entity.id
_entity.type
_entity.pdbx_description
1 polymer ?
#
loop_
_entity_poly.entity_id
_entity_poly.type
_entity_poly.pdbx_seq_one_letter_code
_entity_poly.pdbx_strand_id
1 'polypeptide(L)' 'MEEINWSLLWPILALQLLLAVIGLLSLRRAEATRGPKWLWVIIILFGNVVGSIAYFVFGRKDM' A
#
# COMPACT_ATOMS: atom_id res chain seq x y z
N MET A 1 -10.37 20.38 -25.86
CA MET A 1 -10.63 19.36 -24.81
C MET A 1 -9.46 18.40 -24.90
N GLU A 2 -8.53 18.42 -23.95
CA GLU A 2 -7.41 17.46 -23.96
C GLU A 2 -7.97 16.05 -23.75
N GLU A 3 -7.70 15.15 -24.70
CA GLU A 3 -8.04 13.74 -24.55
C GLU A 3 -7.10 13.11 -23.54
N ILE A 4 -7.60 12.87 -22.32
CA ILE A 4 -6.78 12.23 -21.31
C ILE A 4 -6.64 10.75 -21.66
N ASN A 5 -5.40 10.31 -21.85
CA ASN A 5 -5.06 8.95 -22.23
C ASN A 5 -5.29 7.96 -21.07
N TRP A 6 -6.52 7.51 -20.89
CA TRP A 6 -6.93 6.54 -19.85
C TRP A 6 -6.12 5.25 -19.85
N SER A 7 -5.60 4.82 -21.01
CA SER A 7 -4.69 3.67 -21.11
C SER A 7 -3.41 3.81 -20.27
N LEU A 8 -2.97 5.03 -19.97
CA LEU A 8 -1.76 5.29 -19.18
C LEU A 8 -2.04 5.33 -17.67
N LEU A 9 -3.28 5.66 -17.26
CA LEU A 9 -3.67 5.73 -15.85
C LEU A 9 -4.04 4.37 -15.27
N TRP A 10 -4.61 3.49 -16.09
CA TRP A 10 -5.02 2.16 -15.66
C TRP A 10 -3.89 1.35 -15.00
N PRO A 11 -2.66 1.28 -15.57
CA PRO A 11 -1.54 0.58 -14.94
C PRO A 11 -1.16 1.14 -13.57
N ILE A 12 -1.18 2.47 -13.41
CA ILE A 12 -0.79 3.15 -12.18
C ILE A 12 -1.82 2.86 -11.08
N LEU A 13 -3.11 2.96 -11.40
CA LEU A 13 -4.19 2.65 -10.48
C LEU A 13 -4.20 1.16 -10.10
N ALA A 14 -3.98 0.27 -11.07
CA ALA A 14 -3.86 -1.16 -10.83
C ALA A 14 -2.69 -1.48 -9.90
N LEU A 15 -1.50 -0.89 -10.13
CA LEU A 15 -0.33 -1.05 -9.28
C LEU A 15 -0.60 -0.55 -7.85
N GLN A 16 -1.21 0.62 -7.72
CA GLN A 16 -1.56 1.19 -6.42
C GLN A 16 -2.51 0.27 -5.65
N LEU A 17 -3.60 -0.18 -6.28
CA LEU A 17 -4.56 -1.09 -5.65
C LEU A 17 -3.91 -2.42 -5.29
N LEU A 18 -3.07 -2.97 -6.18
CA LEU A 18 -2.36 -4.22 -5.94
C LEU A 18 -1.46 -4.10 -4.70
N LEU A 19 -0.64 -3.05 -4.62
CA LEU A 19 0.24 -2.82 -3.48
C LEU A 19 -0.53 -2.60 -2.18
N ALA A 20 -1.63 -1.84 -2.24
CA ALA A 20 -2.47 -1.60 -1.06
C ALA A 20 -3.12 -2.89 -0.56
N VAL A 21 -3.70 -3.71 -1.45
CA VAL A 21 -4.33 -4.99 -1.10
C VAL A 21 -3.31 -5.97 -0.54
N ILE A 22 -2.16 -6.15 -1.19
CA ILE A 22 -1.11 -7.04 -0.70
C ILE A 22 -0.57 -6.53 0.65
N GLY A 23 -0.39 -5.21 0.81
CA GLY A 23 0.04 -4.59 2.06
C GLY A 23 -0.94 -4.87 3.20
N LEU A 24 -2.23 -4.69 2.98
CA LEU A 24 -3.27 -4.97 3.97
C LEU A 24 -3.38 -6.47 4.30
N LEU A 25 -3.29 -7.35 3.31
CA LEU A 25 -3.29 -8.80 3.53
C LEU A 25 -2.07 -9.25 4.34
N SER A 26 -0.90 -8.71 4.01
CA SER A 26 0.32 -8.92 4.76
C SER A 26 0.18 -8.41 6.20
N LEU A 27 -0.38 -7.22 6.40
CA LEU A 27 -0.59 -6.62 7.71
C LEU A 27 -1.55 -7.45 8.57
N ARG A 28 -2.59 -8.02 7.96
CA ARG A 28 -3.52 -8.93 8.63
C ARG A 28 -2.83 -10.23 9.06
N ARG A 29 -1.89 -10.75 8.26
CA ARG A 29 -1.14 -11.98 8.57
C ARG A 29 0.01 -11.74 9.55
N ALA A 30 0.56 -10.53 9.62
CA ALA A 30 1.68 -10.21 10.50
C ALA A 30 1.30 -10.36 11.98
N GLU A 31 2.03 -11.18 12.73
CA GLU A 31 1.82 -11.34 14.17
C GLU A 31 2.25 -10.08 14.93
N ALA A 32 3.39 -9.51 14.55
CA ALA A 32 3.93 -8.26 15.10
C ALA A 32 4.32 -7.29 13.99
N THR A 33 4.04 -6.00 14.21
CA THR A 33 4.42 -4.90 13.31
C THR A 33 5.28 -3.89 14.05
N ARG A 34 6.08 -3.10 13.32
CA ARG A 34 6.79 -1.96 13.93
C ARG A 34 5.78 -0.86 14.25
N GLY A 35 5.26 -0.86 15.47
CA GLY A 35 4.18 0.04 15.91
C GLY A 35 2.78 -0.60 15.80
N PRO A 36 1.71 0.13 16.16
CA PRO A 36 0.35 -0.39 16.19
C PRO A 36 -0.16 -0.73 14.79
N LYS A 37 -0.83 -1.89 14.65
CA LYS A 37 -1.35 -2.38 13.36
C LYS A 37 -2.26 -1.35 12.65
N TRP A 38 -3.09 -0.63 13.41
CA TRP A 38 -4.02 0.35 12.84
C TRP A 38 -3.32 1.55 12.19
N LEU A 39 -2.13 1.95 12.67
CA LEU A 39 -1.34 3.02 12.05
C LEU A 39 -0.94 2.63 10.62
N TRP A 40 -0.53 1.38 10.42
CA TRP A 40 -0.16 0.88 9.10
C TRP A 40 -1.34 0.83 8.13
N VAL A 41 -2.55 0.55 8.60
CA VAL A 41 -3.77 0.63 7.78
C VAL A 41 -3.96 2.05 7.24
N ILE A 42 -3.81 3.07 8.09
CA ILE A 42 -3.93 4.48 7.69
C ILE A 42 -2.83 4.83 6.68
N ILE A 43 -1.58 4.43 6.94
CA ILE A 43 -0.45 4.72 6.04
C ILE A 43 -0.68 4.08 4.66
N ILE A 44 -1.13 2.82 4.59
CA ILE A 44 -1.36 2.13 3.33
C ILE A 44 -2.51 2.77 2.55
N LEU A 45 -3.61 3.13 3.22
CA LEU A 45 -4.80 3.71 2.57
C LEU A 45 -4.59 5.16 2.13
N PHE A 46 -3.96 6.00 2.96
CA PHE A 46 -3.81 7.43 2.70
C PHE A 46 -2.45 7.80 2.08
N GLY A 47 -1.44 6.94 2.20
CA GLY A 47 -0.10 7.17 1.65
C GLY A 47 0.06 6.73 0.18
N ASN A 48 -0.99 6.22 -0.47
CA ASN A 48 -0.95 5.68 -1.83
C ASN A 48 0.19 4.64 -2.01
N VAL A 49 0.89 4.68 -3.15
CA VAL A 49 2.03 3.82 -3.46
C VAL A 49 3.14 3.96 -2.40
N VAL A 50 3.44 5.19 -1.96
CA VAL A 50 4.50 5.45 -0.97
C VAL A 50 4.18 4.81 0.38
N GLY A 51 2.93 4.93 0.84
CA GLY A 51 2.48 4.32 2.09
C GLY A 51 2.54 2.80 2.06
N SER A 52 2.14 2.21 0.94
CA SER A 52 2.26 0.76 0.72
C SER A 52 3.73 0.31 0.73
N ILE A 53 4.62 1.02 0.04
CA ILE A 53 6.06 0.74 0.03
C ILE A 53 6.65 0.88 1.44
N ALA A 54 6.31 1.94 2.17
CA ALA A 54 6.79 2.16 3.54
C ALA A 54 6.39 1.01 4.48
N TYR A 55 5.18 0.46 4.34
CA TYR A 55 4.75 -0.73 5.08
C TYR A 55 5.61 -1.96 4.75
N PHE A 56 5.91 -2.21 3.48
CA PHE A 56 6.75 -3.35 3.10
C PHE A 56 8.20 -3.22 3.59
N VAL A 57 8.75 -2.00 3.60
CA VAL A 57 10.14 -1.75 4.01
C VAL A 57 10.29 -1.71 5.52
N PHE A 58 9.38 -1.03 6.23
CA PHE A 58 9.51 -0.76 7.66
C PHE A 58 8.45 -1.43 8.51
N GLY A 59 7.25 -1.70 7.99
CA GLY A 59 6.12 -2.20 8.78
C GLY A 59 6.29 -3.63 9.24
N ARG A 60 6.95 -4.46 8.42
CA ARG A 60 7.22 -5.87 8.76
C ARG A 60 8.31 -5.96 9.81
N LYS A 61 7.99 -6.56 10.94
CA LYS A 61 8.97 -6.98 11.93
C LYS A 61 9.37 -8.42 11.57
N ASP A 62 10.22 -8.52 10.56
CA ASP A 62 10.87 -9.77 10.18
C ASP A 62 12.05 -9.96 11.16
N MET A 63 11.75 -10.28 12.43
CA MET A 63 12.73 -10.53 13.51
C MET A 63 12.21 -11.61 14.44
#